data_AF-A0A964IRA4-F1
#
_entry.id   AF-A0A964IRA4-F1
#
_cell.length_a   1.000
_cell.length_b   1.000
_cell.length_c   1.000
_cell.angle_alpha   90.00
_cell.angle_beta   90.00
_cell.angle_gamma   90.00
#
_symmetry.space_group_name_H-M   'P 1'
#
loop_
_entity.id
_entity.type
_entity.pdbx_description
1 polymer ?
#
loop_
_entity_poly.entity_id
_entity_poly.type
_entity_poly.pdbx_seq_one_letter_code
_entity_poly.pdbx_strand_id
1 'polypeptide(L)'
;QAEQGSLGLDRLSADEFTRFTQLNTAYRERFGFPFIICVRQHTRDSILKQFDRRLHNNAAAERSAALDEIALITGLRLVAMISS
;
A
#
# COMPACT_ATOMS: atom_id res chain seq x y z
N GLN A 1 -13.69 0.56 7.68
CA GLN A 1 -12.74 1.42 8.42
C GLN A 1 -11.69 0.61 9.23
N ALA A 2 -11.48 -0.69 8.96
CA ALA A 2 -10.70 -1.58 9.84
C ALA A 2 -9.28 -1.96 9.34
N GLU A 3 -8.84 -1.53 8.16
CA GLU A 3 -7.55 -1.99 7.60
C GLU A 3 -6.40 -1.00 7.64
N GLN A 4 -6.66 0.24 8.06
CA GLN A 4 -5.57 1.17 8.38
C GLN A 4 -5.00 0.90 9.79
N GLY A 5 -5.74 0.20 10.66
CA GLY A 5 -5.39 -0.02 12.07
C GLY A 5 -4.29 -1.07 12.34
N SER A 6 -3.81 -1.80 11.33
CA SER A 6 -2.83 -2.89 11.55
C SER A 6 -1.39 -2.54 11.16
N LEU A 7 -1.10 -1.34 10.66
CA LEU A 7 0.28 -0.98 10.25
C LEU A 7 1.14 -0.35 11.34
N GLY A 8 0.56 0.09 12.45
CA GLY A 8 1.26 1.06 13.29
C GLY A 8 1.68 2.31 12.49
N LEU A 9 0.94 2.67 11.43
CA LEU A 9 1.05 4.02 10.85
C LEU A 9 0.54 5.07 11.85
N ASP A 10 -0.32 4.67 12.78
CA ASP A 10 -0.67 5.44 13.98
C ASP A 10 0.55 5.81 14.87
N ARG A 11 1.72 5.23 14.60
CA ARG A 11 2.98 5.51 15.32
C ARG A 11 4.09 6.04 14.40
N LEU A 12 3.74 6.68 13.27
CA LEU A 12 4.75 7.38 12.46
C LEU A 12 5.27 8.61 13.19
N SER A 13 6.58 8.87 13.07
CA SER A 13 7.11 10.19 13.39
C SER A 13 6.60 11.23 12.39
N ALA A 14 6.72 12.52 12.73
CA ALA A 14 6.33 13.61 11.83
C ALA A 14 7.09 13.57 10.48
N ASP A 15 8.38 13.22 10.53
CA ASP A 15 9.22 13.07 9.34
C ASP A 15 8.75 11.90 8.46
N GLU A 16 8.44 10.77 9.08
CA GLU A 16 7.93 9.60 8.36
C GLU A 16 6.58 9.91 7.71
N PHE A 17 5.66 10.55 8.44
CA PHE A 17 4.36 10.95 7.90
C PHE A 17 4.50 11.88 6.69
N THR A 18 5.42 12.84 6.77
CA THR A 18 5.73 13.75 5.66
C THR A 18 6.26 12.98 4.46
N ARG A 19 7.20 12.05 4.66
CA ARG A 19 7.74 11.20 3.60
C ARG A 19 6.66 10.34 2.95
N PHE A 20 5.80 9.70 3.73
CA PHE A 20 4.67 8.91 3.23
C PHE A 20 3.70 9.77 2.41
N THR A 21 3.42 10.99 2.86
CA THR A 21 2.55 11.93 2.15
C THR A 21 3.14 12.31 0.80
N GLN A 22 4.42 12.68 0.76
CA GLN A 22 5.12 12.99 -0.48
C GLN A 22 5.12 11.82 -1.48
N LEU A 23 5.41 10.61 -0.99
CA LEU A 23 5.41 9.40 -1.83
C LEU A 23 4.02 9.08 -2.37
N ASN A 24 2.96 9.24 -1.57
CA ASN A 24 1.59 9.05 -2.04
C ASN A 24 1.19 10.08 -3.11
N THR A 25 1.56 11.35 -2.92
CA THR A 25 1.31 12.40 -3.91
C THR A 25 2.01 12.08 -5.23
N ALA A 26 3.31 11.81 -5.19
CA ALA A 26 4.09 11.48 -6.39
C ALA A 26 3.55 10.24 -7.12
N TYR A 27 3.15 9.21 -6.35
CA TYR A 27 2.57 8.01 -6.92
C TYR A 27 1.22 8.29 -7.62
N ARG A 28 0.35 9.07 -6.97
CA ARG A 28 -0.96 9.44 -7.52
C ARG A 28 -0.83 10.32 -8.76
N GLU A 29 0.10 11.27 -8.77
CA GLU A 29 0.40 12.10 -9.94
C GLU A 29 0.89 11.25 -11.12
N ARG A 30 1.75 10.27 -10.87
CA ARG A 30 2.32 9.41 -11.92
C ARG A 30 1.32 8.40 -12.49
N PHE A 31 0.53 7.75 -11.65
CA PHE A 31 -0.29 6.60 -12.06
C PHE A 31 -1.79 6.87 -12.08
N GLY A 32 -2.27 7.94 -11.44
CA GLY A 32 -3.68 8.34 -11.43
C GLY A 32 -4.56 7.63 -10.39
N PHE A 33 -3.97 6.81 -9.51
CA PHE A 33 -4.68 6.09 -8.45
C PHE A 33 -3.79 6.01 -7.18
N PRO A 34 -4.37 5.78 -5.99
CA PRO A 34 -3.58 5.71 -4.75
C PRO A 34 -2.66 4.48 -4.73
N PHE A 35 -1.59 4.54 -3.94
CA PHE A 35 -0.73 3.37 -3.71
C PHE A 35 -1.50 2.31 -2.91
N ILE A 36 -1.61 1.11 -3.47
CA ILE A 36 -2.32 -0.02 -2.85
C ILE A 36 -1.31 -1.11 -2.52
N ILE A 37 -1.31 -1.56 -1.26
CA ILE A 37 -0.46 -2.64 -0.77
C ILE A 37 -1.15 -3.40 0.37
N CYS A 38 -1.00 -4.72 0.40
CA CYS A 38 -1.52 -5.58 1.45
C CYS A 38 -0.64 -5.46 2.70
N VAL A 39 -1.00 -4.51 3.53
CA VAL A 39 -0.21 -4.10 4.69
C VAL A 39 0.14 -5.22 5.67
N ARG A 40 -0.70 -6.26 5.76
CA ARG A 40 -0.46 -7.45 6.60
C ARG A 40 0.79 -8.25 6.21
N GLN A 41 1.33 -8.06 5.00
CA GLN A 41 2.54 -8.73 4.52
C GLN A 41 3.78 -7.84 4.58
N HIS A 42 3.65 -6.60 5.06
CA HIS A 42 4.71 -5.62 4.95
C HIS A 42 5.05 -4.97 6.29
N THR A 43 6.33 -4.63 6.44
CA THR A 43 6.82 -3.72 7.46
C THR A 43 6.88 -2.32 6.89
N ARG A 44 7.02 -1.29 7.74
CA ARG A 44 7.16 0.09 7.29
C ARG A 44 8.31 0.26 6.29
N ASP A 45 9.49 -0.27 6.61
CA ASP A 45 10.65 -0.25 5.71
C ASP A 45 10.38 -0.96 4.38
N SER A 46 9.67 -2.09 4.39
CA SER A 46 9.37 -2.79 3.15
C SER A 46 8.35 -2.02 2.31
N ILE A 47 7.43 -1.27 2.91
CA ILE A 47 6.51 -0.37 2.18
C ILE A 47 7.30 0.76 1.49
N LEU A 48 8.25 1.40 2.18
CA LEU A 48 9.07 2.45 1.59
C LEU A 48 9.87 1.92 0.39
N LYS A 49 10.48 0.73 0.52
CA LYS A 49 11.15 0.05 -0.60
C LYS A 49 10.20 -0.27 -1.75
N GLN A 50 8.96 -0.63 -1.46
CA GLN A 50 7.94 -0.89 -2.47
C GLN A 50 7.52 0.40 -3.19
N PHE A 51 7.41 1.54 -2.48
CA PHE A 51 7.22 2.84 -3.12
C PHE A 51 8.36 3.15 -4.08
N ASP A 52 9.61 3.08 -3.61
CA ASP A 52 10.79 3.35 -4.43
C ASP A 52 10.79 2.44 -5.68
N ARG A 53 10.59 1.13 -5.52
CA ARG A 53 10.55 0.19 -6.65
C ARG A 53 9.40 0.51 -7.62
N ARG A 54 8.17 0.63 -7.10
CA ARG A 54 6.95 0.74 -7.93
C ARG A 54 6.80 2.09 -8.59
N LEU A 55 7.37 3.15 -8.00
CA LEU A 55 7.51 4.44 -8.68
C LEU A 55 8.35 4.34 -9.95
N HIS A 56 9.21 3.34 -10.15
CA HIS A 56 9.95 3.18 -11.40
C HIS A 56 9.21 2.34 -12.46
N ASN A 57 8.06 1.75 -12.12
CA ASN A 57 7.30 0.94 -13.07
C ASN A 57 6.71 1.78 -14.20
N ASN A 58 6.47 1.12 -15.34
CA ASN A 58 5.56 1.66 -16.35
C ASN A 58 4.10 1.49 -15.90
N ALA A 59 3.17 2.21 -16.51
CA ALA A 59 1.79 2.26 -16.05
C ALA A 59 1.04 0.92 -16.18
N ALA A 60 1.40 0.05 -17.14
CA ALA A 60 0.77 -1.26 -17.29
C ALA A 60 1.21 -2.23 -16.18
N ALA A 61 2.52 -2.29 -15.93
CA ALA A 61 3.08 -3.08 -14.83
C ALA A 61 2.53 -2.63 -13.48
N GLU A 62 2.39 -1.31 -13.27
CA GLU A 62 1.89 -0.79 -12.01
C GLU A 62 0.41 -1.05 -11.77
N ARG A 63 -0.41 -0.98 -12.84
CA ARG A 63 -1.81 -1.39 -12.77
C ARG A 63 -1.95 -2.87 -12.40
N SER A 64 -1.13 -3.75 -13.00
CA SER A 64 -1.11 -5.17 -12.64
C SER A 64 -0.75 -5.36 -11.17
N ALA A 65 0.34 -4.73 -10.71
CA ALA A 65 0.78 -4.83 -9.33
C ALA A 65 -0.30 -4.34 -8.33
N ALA A 66 -1.00 -3.25 -8.65
CA ALA A 66 -2.09 -2.76 -7.81
C ALA A 66 -3.28 -3.74 -7.74
N LEU A 67 -3.63 -4.39 -8.87
CA LEU A 67 -4.69 -5.40 -8.91
C LEU A 67 -4.32 -6.65 -8.11
N ASP A 68 -3.05 -7.08 -8.17
CA ASP A 68 -2.56 -8.21 -7.37
C ASP A 68 -2.70 -7.94 -5.86
N GLU A 69 -2.35 -6.72 -5.43
CA GLU A 69 -2.52 -6.28 -4.04
C GLU A 69 -4.00 -6.22 -3.63
N ILE A 70 -4.89 -5.73 -4.51
CA ILE A 70 -6.34 -5.74 -4.28
C ILE A 70 -6.86 -7.18 -4.14
N ALA A 71 -6.44 -8.08 -5.02
CA ALA A 71 -6.87 -9.48 -4.99
C ALA A 71 -6.44 -10.15 -3.68
N LEU A 72 -5.21 -9.89 -3.24
CA LEU A 72 -4.69 -10.40 -1.97
C LEU A 72 -5.48 -9.86 -0.77
N ILE A 73 -5.71 -8.54 -0.70
CA ILE A 73 -6.50 -7.92 0.37
C ILE A 73 -7.91 -8.51 0.40
N THR A 74 -8.56 -8.59 -0.77
CA THR A 74 -9.90 -9.17 -0.92
C THR A 74 -9.95 -10.62 -0.44
N GLY A 75 -8.96 -11.43 -0.84
CA GLY A 75 -8.86 -12.83 -0.42
C GLY A 75 -8.73 -12.98 1.10
N LEU A 76 -7.88 -12.18 1.73
CA LEU A 76 -7.72 -12.18 3.19
C LEU A 76 -9.01 -11.78 3.91
N ARG A 77 -9.75 -10.80 3.39
CA ARG A 77 -11.05 -10.39 3.95
C ARG A 77 -12.09 -11.50 3.81
N LEU A 78 -12.16 -12.14 2.64
CA LEU A 78 -13.11 -13.23 2.40
C LEU A 78 -12.87 -14.40 3.36
N VAL A 79 -11.61 -14.82 3.52
CA VAL A 79 -11.23 -15.87 4.49
C VAL A 79 -11.66 -15.51 5.91
N ALA A 80 -11.45 -14.26 6.32
CA ALA A 80 -11.85 -13.78 7.64
C ALA A 80 -13.38 -13.81 7.85
N MET A 81 -14.18 -13.57 6.80
CA MET A 81 -15.65 -13.60 6.86
C MET A 81 -16.24 -15.01 6.93
N ILE A 82 -15.58 -16.01 6.34
CA ILE A 82 -16.08 -17.39 6.32
C ILE A 82 -15.55 -18.25 7.47
N SER A 83 -14.46 -17.81 8.11
CA SER A 83 -13.86 -18.50 9.25
C SER A 83 -14.38 -17.99 10.61
N SER A 84 -15.35 -17.06 10.58
CA SER A 84 -16.02 -16.47 11.75
C SER A 84 -17.32 -17.17 12.10
#